data_AF-Q6W391-F1
#
_entry.id   AF-Q6W391-F1
#
_cell.length_a   1.000
_cell.length_b   1.000
_cell.length_c   1.000
_cell.angle_alpha   90.00
_cell.angle_beta   90.00
_cell.angle_gamma   90.00
#
_symmetry.space_group_name_H-M   'P 1'
#
loop_
_entity.id
_entity.type
_entity.pdbx_description
1 polymer ?
#
loop_
_entity_poly.entity_id
_entity_poly.type
_entity_poly.pdbx_seq_one_letter_code
_entity_poly.pdbx_strand_id
1 'polypeptide(L)'
;MTKLEKNLNENYVDTNQENESDSKNDDISNILTASVEAAIEQFRKIREGDNKELTEKQIAEIDKECEIIRNREIITKDLQHEVVEITSDGGHVIVGPITLTRFEKARIMGARALQLSLGAPVFVEIPKNTTTSLQIAMEELKKRVIPIVIKRTLPNQDYQNIPLDKFQ
;
A
#
# COMPACT_ATOMS: atom_id res chain seq x y z
N MET A 1 -7.71 -40.86 23.26
CA MET A 1 -8.09 -39.89 24.30
C MET A 1 -7.33 -38.60 24.00
N THR A 2 -7.92 -37.65 23.26
CA THR A 2 -8.90 -36.60 23.65
C THR A 2 -8.24 -35.26 23.99
N LYS A 3 -8.57 -34.24 23.17
CA LYS A 3 -8.80 -32.81 23.50
C LYS A 3 -7.58 -32.04 24.05
N LEU A 4 -7.27 -30.78 23.71
CA LEU A 4 -7.97 -29.62 23.17
C LEU A 4 -6.99 -28.92 22.19
N GLU A 5 -7.39 -28.17 21.17
CA GLU A 5 -7.83 -26.77 21.30
C GLU A 5 -8.85 -26.39 20.21
N LYS A 6 -9.92 -25.75 20.68
CA LYS A 6 -10.96 -25.10 19.87
C LYS A 6 -10.61 -23.62 19.74
N ASN A 7 -10.76 -23.12 18.50
CA ASN A 7 -11.26 -21.82 18.06
C ASN A 7 -10.74 -20.53 18.71
N LEU A 8 -10.30 -19.59 17.85
CA LEU A 8 -11.11 -18.42 17.47
C LEU A 8 -10.36 -17.59 16.41
N ASN A 9 -10.81 -17.68 15.15
CA ASN A 9 -11.39 -16.53 14.44
C ASN A 9 -11.83 -16.96 13.05
N GLU A 10 -13.10 -17.36 13.00
CA GLU A 10 -13.95 -17.29 11.83
C GLU A 10 -14.08 -15.80 11.43
N ASN A 11 -13.68 -15.48 10.20
CA ASN A 11 -14.31 -14.53 9.28
C ASN A 11 -13.30 -14.10 8.20
N TYR A 12 -13.02 -15.02 7.28
CA TYR A 12 -12.65 -14.63 5.93
C TYR A 12 -13.54 -15.44 5.00
N VAL A 13 -14.60 -14.78 4.51
CA VAL A 13 -15.49 -15.36 3.51
C VAL A 13 -14.70 -15.36 2.19
N ASP A 14 -14.10 -16.50 1.90
CA ASP A 14 -13.56 -16.83 0.59
C ASP A 14 -14.76 -16.97 -0.37
N THR A 15 -15.08 -15.87 -1.05
CA THR A 15 -16.05 -15.90 -2.16
C THR A 15 -15.30 -16.12 -3.48
N ASN A 16 -14.61 -17.25 -3.58
CA ASN A 16 -14.37 -17.87 -4.88
C ASN A 16 -15.68 -18.54 -5.32
N GLN A 17 -16.50 -17.80 -6.07
CA GLN A 17 -17.53 -18.38 -6.93
C GLN A 17 -17.27 -17.89 -8.36
N GLU A 18 -16.53 -18.70 -9.11
CA GLU A 18 -16.69 -18.75 -10.55
C GLU A 18 -18.10 -19.27 -10.85
N ASN A 19 -18.86 -18.47 -11.63
CA ASN A 19 -20.01 -18.83 -12.46
C ASN A 19 -21.32 -19.26 -11.78
N GLU A 20 -22.30 -18.33 -11.71
CA GLU A 20 -23.69 -18.53 -12.14
C GLU A 20 -24.55 -17.24 -11.96
N SER A 21 -25.17 -16.75 -13.05
CA SER A 21 -26.53 -16.14 -13.16
C SER A 21 -26.64 -14.90 -14.09
N ASP A 22 -26.96 -15.18 -15.35
CA ASP A 22 -27.36 -14.30 -16.46
C ASP A 22 -28.69 -13.53 -16.25
N SER A 23 -28.93 -12.90 -15.09
CA SER A 23 -30.16 -12.09 -14.91
C SER A 23 -29.98 -10.77 -14.14
N LYS A 24 -28.76 -10.44 -13.71
CA LYS A 24 -28.46 -9.18 -12.99
C LYS A 24 -27.68 -8.16 -13.83
N ASN A 25 -27.30 -8.51 -15.06
CA ASN A 25 -26.48 -7.65 -15.92
C ASN A 25 -27.28 -6.49 -16.54
N ASP A 26 -28.53 -6.71 -16.92
CA ASP A 26 -29.33 -5.71 -17.66
C ASP A 26 -29.73 -4.49 -16.81
N ASP A 27 -30.08 -4.70 -15.54
CA ASP A 27 -30.44 -3.61 -14.64
C ASP A 27 -29.24 -2.71 -14.32
N ILE A 28 -28.05 -3.30 -14.19
CA ILE A 28 -26.80 -2.57 -13.91
C ILE A 28 -26.34 -1.81 -15.17
N SER A 29 -26.42 -2.42 -16.36
CA SER A 29 -26.07 -1.73 -17.61
C SER A 29 -26.99 -0.53 -17.89
N ASN A 30 -28.27 -0.65 -17.58
CA ASN A 30 -29.24 0.43 -17.78
C ASN A 30 -28.96 1.62 -16.83
N ILE A 31 -28.63 1.36 -15.57
CA ILE A 31 -28.26 2.39 -14.60
C ILE A 31 -26.97 3.11 -15.01
N LEU A 32 -25.96 2.36 -15.48
CA LEU A 32 -24.69 2.93 -15.94
C LEU A 32 -24.90 3.81 -17.18
N THR A 33 -25.73 3.36 -18.11
CA THR A 33 -26.05 4.12 -19.34
C THR A 33 -26.74 5.45 -18.99
N ALA A 34 -27.73 5.43 -18.10
CA ALA A 34 -28.41 6.65 -17.64
C ALA A 34 -27.45 7.62 -16.91
N SER A 35 -26.50 7.10 -16.13
CA SER A 35 -25.50 7.93 -15.45
C SER A 35 -24.53 8.60 -16.43
N VAL A 36 -24.15 7.91 -17.51
CA VAL A 36 -23.26 8.46 -18.55
C VAL A 36 -23.97 9.56 -19.34
N GLU A 37 -25.23 9.34 -19.70
CA GLU A 37 -26.05 10.33 -20.40
C GLU A 37 -26.23 11.60 -19.58
N ALA A 38 -26.56 11.46 -18.28
CA ALA A 38 -26.68 12.60 -17.37
C ALA A 38 -25.36 13.40 -17.24
N ALA A 39 -24.21 12.71 -17.25
CA ALA A 39 -22.90 13.38 -17.19
C ALA A 39 -22.59 14.17 -18.48
N ILE A 40 -22.99 13.66 -19.65
CA ILE A 40 -22.79 14.32 -20.95
C ILE A 40 -23.68 15.56 -21.07
N GLU A 41 -24.94 15.46 -20.62
CA GLU A 41 -25.86 16.60 -20.60
C GLU A 41 -25.36 17.73 -19.69
N GLN A 42 -24.86 17.38 -18.50
CA GLN A 42 -24.23 18.34 -17.60
C GLN A 42 -22.99 18.98 -18.23
N PHE A 43 -22.16 18.20 -18.92
CA PHE A 43 -20.97 18.69 -19.60
C PHE A 43 -21.30 19.69 -20.72
N ARG A 44 -22.30 19.37 -21.56
CA ARG A 44 -22.82 20.27 -22.60
C ARG A 44 -23.32 21.58 -22.00
N LYS A 45 -24.14 21.50 -20.96
CA LYS A 45 -24.70 22.67 -20.26
C LYS A 45 -23.63 23.58 -19.66
N ILE A 46 -22.56 23.02 -19.09
CA ILE A 46 -21.44 23.79 -18.53
C ILE A 46 -20.65 24.52 -19.64
N ARG A 47 -20.48 23.89 -20.80
CA ARG A 47 -19.66 24.42 -21.89
C ARG A 47 -20.40 25.38 -22.82
N GLU A 48 -21.72 25.26 -22.91
CA GLU A 48 -22.62 26.20 -23.59
C GLU A 48 -22.80 27.51 -22.81
N GLY A 49 -22.62 27.50 -21.48
CA GLY A 49 -22.46 28.67 -20.61
C GLY A 49 -23.40 29.84 -20.90
N ASP A 50 -24.62 29.79 -20.36
CA ASP A 50 -25.72 30.78 -20.32
C ASP A 50 -26.01 31.72 -21.52
N ASN A 51 -25.07 32.24 -22.31
CA ASN A 51 -25.33 33.15 -23.46
C ASN A 51 -24.13 33.27 -24.44
N LYS A 52 -23.83 32.27 -25.27
CA LYS A 52 -23.04 32.47 -26.50
C LYS A 52 -23.44 31.49 -27.59
N GLU A 53 -23.87 32.00 -28.74
CA GLU A 53 -24.04 31.22 -29.97
C GLU A 53 -22.69 30.61 -30.35
N LEU A 54 -22.51 29.31 -30.06
CA LEU A 54 -21.28 28.59 -30.35
C LEU A 54 -21.12 28.45 -31.88
N THR A 55 -19.91 28.66 -32.36
CA THR A 55 -19.59 28.42 -33.79
C THR A 55 -19.66 26.92 -34.07
N GLU A 56 -20.03 26.50 -35.29
CA GLU A 56 -20.08 25.08 -35.70
C GLU A 56 -18.82 24.28 -35.33
N LYS A 57 -17.66 24.93 -35.35
CA LYS A 57 -16.37 24.34 -34.93
C LYS A 57 -16.32 24.00 -33.44
N GLN A 58 -16.91 24.85 -32.60
CA GLN A 58 -16.94 24.66 -31.15
C GLN A 58 -17.95 23.56 -30.77
N ILE A 59 -19.07 23.49 -31.47
CA ILE A 59 -20.05 22.39 -31.31
C ILE A 59 -19.40 21.06 -31.68
N ALA A 60 -18.70 21.00 -32.82
CA ALA A 60 -17.98 19.80 -33.24
C ALA A 60 -16.85 19.39 -32.27
N GLU A 61 -16.26 20.34 -31.54
CA GLU A 61 -15.25 20.06 -30.50
C GLU A 61 -15.90 19.53 -29.22
N ILE A 62 -17.06 20.08 -28.84
CA ILE A 62 -17.87 19.60 -27.72
C ILE A 62 -18.35 18.17 -27.96
N ASP A 63 -18.84 17.87 -29.17
CA ASP A 63 -19.32 16.52 -29.50
C ASP A 63 -18.19 15.47 -29.47
N LYS A 64 -16.99 15.83 -29.97
CA LYS A 64 -15.80 14.96 -29.87
C LYS A 64 -15.45 14.66 -28.41
N GLU A 65 -15.53 15.64 -27.53
CA GLU A 65 -15.26 15.43 -26.10
C GLU A 65 -16.36 14.61 -25.41
N CYS A 66 -17.63 14.77 -25.83
CA CYS A 66 -18.72 13.92 -25.37
C CYS A 66 -18.52 12.46 -25.78
N GLU A 67 -18.00 12.20 -27.00
CA GLU A 67 -17.65 10.85 -27.44
C GLU A 67 -16.51 10.25 -26.62
N ILE A 68 -15.49 11.05 -26.27
CA ILE A 68 -14.42 10.62 -25.37
C ILE A 68 -15.00 10.23 -24.00
N ILE A 69 -15.96 11.00 -23.48
CA ILE A 69 -16.61 10.69 -22.19
C ILE A 69 -17.43 9.39 -22.28
N ARG A 70 -18.18 9.17 -23.37
CA ARG A 70 -18.94 7.94 -23.61
C ARG A 70 -18.04 6.70 -23.68
N ASN A 71 -16.87 6.83 -24.30
CA ASN A 71 -15.96 5.72 -24.54
C ASN A 71 -15.02 5.44 -23.37
N ARG A 72 -15.03 6.25 -22.30
CA ARG A 72 -14.23 5.97 -21.11
C ARG A 72 -14.77 4.73 -20.39
N GLU A 73 -13.89 3.82 -20.05
CA GLU A 73 -14.23 2.68 -19.22
C GLU A 73 -14.56 3.16 -17.81
N ILE A 74 -15.74 2.77 -17.33
CA ILE A 74 -16.18 3.03 -15.95
C ILE A 74 -15.66 1.89 -15.09
N ILE A 75 -14.76 2.21 -14.17
CA ILE A 75 -14.29 1.26 -13.17
C ILE A 75 -15.43 1.06 -12.16
N THR A 76 -16.14 -0.05 -12.25
CA THR A 76 -17.29 -0.39 -11.38
C THR A 76 -16.91 -1.19 -10.15
N LYS A 77 -15.71 -1.78 -10.15
CA LYS A 77 -15.18 -2.57 -9.04
C LYS A 77 -13.96 -1.87 -8.49
N ASP A 78 -13.94 -1.66 -7.18
CA ASP A 78 -12.71 -1.31 -6.47
C ASP A 78 -11.70 -2.44 -6.70
N LEU A 79 -10.64 -2.16 -7.45
CA LEU A 79 -9.55 -3.09 -7.64
C LEU A 79 -8.91 -3.32 -6.27
N GLN A 80 -8.98 -4.54 -5.75
CA GLN A 80 -8.27 -4.89 -4.52
C GLN A 80 -6.79 -4.80 -4.81
N HIS A 81 -6.08 -3.98 -4.03
CA HIS A 81 -4.65 -3.83 -4.15
C HIS A 81 -3.96 -5.07 -3.59
N GLU A 82 -3.17 -5.74 -4.43
CA GLU A 82 -2.30 -6.83 -3.99
C GLU A 82 -1.00 -6.27 -3.41
N VAL A 83 -0.55 -6.83 -2.30
CA VAL A 83 0.64 -6.33 -1.60
C VAL A 83 1.90 -6.61 -2.43
N VAL A 84 2.63 -5.55 -2.80
CA VAL A 84 3.87 -5.64 -3.58
C VAL A 84 5.08 -5.21 -2.75
N GLU A 85 6.21 -5.89 -2.96
CA GLU A 85 7.51 -5.45 -2.44
C GLU A 85 8.11 -4.38 -3.36
N ILE A 86 8.40 -3.21 -2.79
CA ILE A 86 9.03 -2.09 -3.51
C ILE A 86 10.54 -2.30 -3.51
N THR A 87 11.06 -2.90 -4.59
CA THR A 87 12.50 -3.03 -4.81
C THR A 87 13.07 -1.76 -5.45
N SER A 88 14.21 -1.27 -4.93
CA SER A 88 14.92 -0.14 -5.53
C SER A 88 16.16 -0.63 -6.28
N ASP A 89 16.28 -0.31 -7.57
CA ASP A 89 17.44 -0.67 -8.39
C ASP A 89 18.76 -0.07 -7.86
N GLY A 90 18.69 1.06 -7.14
CA GLY A 90 19.82 1.74 -6.51
C GLY A 90 20.05 1.42 -5.03
N GLY A 91 19.23 0.54 -4.45
CA GLY A 91 19.29 0.21 -3.01
C GLY A 91 19.02 1.42 -2.10
N HIS A 92 18.29 2.42 -2.60
CA HIS A 92 17.91 3.61 -1.85
C HIS A 92 16.63 3.36 -1.05
N VAL A 93 16.51 4.04 0.09
CA VAL A 93 15.29 4.05 0.90
C VAL A 93 14.24 4.87 0.15
N ILE A 94 13.18 4.22 -0.32
CA ILE A 94 12.06 4.85 -1.03
C ILE A 94 10.95 5.17 -0.04
N VAL A 95 10.67 4.24 0.88
CA VAL A 95 9.58 4.36 1.84
C VAL A 95 10.07 5.08 3.10
N GLY A 96 9.59 6.30 3.31
CA GLY A 96 9.87 7.09 4.51
C GLY A 96 11.25 7.78 4.51
N PRO A 97 11.72 8.28 5.67
CA PRO A 97 12.96 9.03 5.76
C PRO A 97 14.21 8.14 5.61
N ILE A 98 15.29 8.70 5.05
CA ILE A 98 16.57 7.99 4.82
C ILE A 98 17.28 7.60 6.13
N THR A 99 16.93 8.24 7.25
CA THR A 99 17.49 7.96 8.58
C THR A 99 16.63 6.98 9.37
N LEU A 100 17.26 6.29 10.33
CA LEU A 100 16.57 5.46 11.31
C LEU A 100 15.70 6.33 12.22
N THR A 101 14.41 6.04 12.28
CA THR A 101 13.50 6.73 13.19
C THR A 101 13.78 6.35 14.65
N ARG A 102 13.40 7.22 15.59
CA ARG A 102 13.54 6.96 17.03
C ARG A 102 12.85 5.65 17.45
N PHE A 103 11.74 5.31 16.80
CA PHE A 103 10.94 4.12 17.08
C PHE A 103 11.60 2.85 16.55
N GLU A 104 12.11 2.89 15.32
CA GLU A 104 12.88 1.79 14.74
C GLU A 104 14.14 1.52 15.58
N LYS A 105 14.87 2.57 15.94
CA LYS A 105 16.06 2.46 16.80
C LYS A 105 15.73 1.80 18.13
N ALA A 106 14.66 2.24 18.80
CA ALA A 106 14.18 1.66 20.05
C ALA A 106 13.74 0.19 19.90
N ARG A 107 13.04 -0.14 18.81
CA ARG A 107 12.59 -1.51 18.54
C ARG A 107 13.75 -2.46 18.28
N ILE A 108 14.73 -2.04 17.48
CA ILE A 108 15.92 -2.82 17.16
C ILE A 108 16.76 -3.08 18.41
N MET A 109 17.02 -2.05 19.22
CA MET A 109 17.79 -2.24 20.47
C MET A 109 17.07 -3.16 21.45
N GLY A 110 15.73 -3.06 21.55
CA GLY A 110 14.94 -3.90 22.45
C GLY A 110 14.95 -5.37 22.01
N ALA A 111 14.71 -5.62 20.71
CA ALA A 111 14.76 -6.96 20.15
C ALA A 111 16.18 -7.57 20.27
N ARG A 112 17.22 -6.79 19.98
CA ARG A 112 18.60 -7.26 20.08
C ARG A 112 19.03 -7.50 21.52
N ALA A 113 18.68 -6.63 22.45
CA ALA A 113 18.94 -6.85 23.88
C ALA A 113 18.28 -8.13 24.40
N LEU A 114 17.06 -8.43 23.94
CA LEU A 114 16.38 -9.68 24.24
C LEU A 114 17.15 -10.89 23.67
N GLN A 115 17.54 -10.84 22.39
CA GLN A 115 18.36 -11.91 21.79
C GLN A 115 19.63 -12.19 22.61
N LEU A 116 20.35 -11.13 23.00
CA LEU A 116 21.56 -11.25 23.81
C LEU A 116 21.28 -11.84 25.20
N SER A 117 20.16 -11.48 25.83
CA SER A 117 19.76 -12.07 27.11
C SER A 117 19.44 -13.56 27.01
N LEU A 118 19.01 -14.03 25.83
CA LEU A 118 18.77 -15.43 25.52
C LEU A 118 20.05 -16.18 25.09
N GLY A 119 21.23 -15.54 25.18
CA GLY A 119 22.52 -16.15 24.85
C GLY A 119 22.89 -16.12 23.37
N ALA A 120 22.25 -15.27 22.55
CA ALA A 120 22.66 -15.07 21.17
C ALA A 120 24.11 -14.52 21.08
N PRO A 121 24.88 -14.87 20.03
CA PRO A 121 26.24 -14.41 19.87
C PRO A 121 26.32 -12.90 19.60
N VAL A 122 27.35 -12.27 20.16
CA VAL A 122 27.67 -10.83 20.00
C VAL A 122 28.55 -10.65 18.76
N PHE A 123 28.31 -9.60 17.96
CA PHE A 123 29.08 -9.28 16.74
C PHE A 123 30.18 -8.24 16.96
N VAL A 124 30.34 -7.75 18.18
CA VAL A 124 31.31 -6.71 18.56
C VAL A 124 32.12 -7.19 19.76
N GLU A 125 33.40 -6.81 19.81
CA GLU A 125 34.23 -7.02 20.99
C GLU A 125 33.62 -6.33 22.21
N ILE A 126 33.36 -7.09 23.26
CA ILE A 126 32.73 -6.59 24.49
C ILE A 126 33.77 -5.73 25.24
N PRO A 127 33.62 -4.40 25.31
CA PRO A 127 34.50 -3.61 26.15
C PRO A 127 34.28 -4.01 27.61
N LYS A 128 35.35 -4.03 28.41
CA LYS A 128 35.32 -4.45 29.83
C LYS A 128 34.33 -3.66 30.70
N ASN A 129 33.82 -2.53 30.19
CA ASN A 129 32.92 -1.62 30.88
C ASN A 129 31.43 -1.87 30.59
N THR A 130 31.07 -2.71 29.61
CA THR A 130 29.67 -3.00 29.29
C THR A 130 29.22 -4.30 29.93
N THR A 131 28.32 -4.21 30.90
CA THR A 131 27.82 -5.36 31.67
C THR A 131 26.38 -5.75 31.26
N THR A 132 25.64 -4.87 30.59
CA THR A 132 24.22 -5.09 30.28
C THR A 132 23.99 -5.38 28.79
N SER A 133 23.12 -6.34 28.48
CA SER A 133 22.72 -6.70 27.11
C SER A 133 22.25 -5.50 26.28
N LEU A 134 21.59 -4.53 26.91
CA LEU A 134 21.15 -3.30 26.26
C LEU A 134 22.33 -2.42 25.79
N GLN A 135 23.39 -2.31 26.59
CA GLN A 135 24.57 -1.54 26.21
C GLN A 135 25.31 -2.19 25.04
N ILE A 136 25.40 -3.52 25.06
CA ILE A 136 25.98 -4.29 23.94
C ILE A 136 25.14 -4.05 22.66
N ALA A 137 23.81 -4.17 22.74
CA ALA A 137 22.93 -3.89 21.61
C ALA A 137 23.06 -2.44 21.09
N MET A 138 23.27 -1.45 21.97
CA MET A 138 23.52 -0.07 21.57
C MET A 138 24.84 0.08 20.80
N GLU A 139 25.91 -0.57 21.25
CA GLU A 139 27.22 -0.55 20.58
C GLU A 139 27.17 -1.28 19.22
N GLU A 140 26.50 -2.43 19.15
CA GLU A 140 26.29 -3.15 17.88
C GLU A 140 25.47 -2.32 16.89
N LEU A 141 24.43 -1.61 17.36
CA LEU A 141 23.60 -0.74 16.52
C LEU A 141 24.38 0.47 16.01
N LYS A 142 25.26 1.07 16.83
CA LYS A 142 26.16 2.15 16.39
C LYS A 142 27.11 1.69 15.28
N LYS A 143 27.61 0.46 15.36
CA LYS A 143 28.48 -0.16 14.35
C LYS A 143 27.71 -0.74 13.16
N ARG A 144 26.37 -0.77 13.21
CA ARG A 144 25.46 -1.34 12.18
C ARG A 144 25.72 -2.80 11.84
N VAL A 145 26.30 -3.57 12.76
CA VAL A 145 26.64 -4.99 12.53
C VAL A 145 25.50 -5.96 12.88
N ILE A 146 24.34 -5.45 13.29
CA ILE A 146 23.20 -6.27 13.67
C ILE A 146 22.52 -6.79 12.38
N PRO A 147 22.39 -8.12 12.19
CA PRO A 147 21.76 -8.71 11.01
C PRO A 147 20.23 -8.63 11.10
N ILE A 148 19.69 -7.42 11.02
CA ILE A 148 18.25 -7.14 11.02
C ILE A 148 17.90 -6.35 9.74
N VAL A 149 16.70 -6.60 9.22
CA VAL A 149 16.12 -5.87 8.10
C VAL A 149 14.85 -5.18 8.58
N ILE A 150 14.66 -3.92 8.19
CA ILE A 150 13.48 -3.13 8.56
C ILE A 150 12.49 -3.20 7.43
N LYS A 151 11.29 -3.73 7.71
CA LYS A 151 10.15 -3.72 6.79
C LYS A 151 9.31 -2.48 7.06
N ARG A 152 9.29 -1.52 6.13
CA ARG A 152 8.39 -0.36 6.18
C ARG A 152 7.19 -0.61 5.28
N THR A 153 5.99 -0.48 5.83
CA THR A 153 4.71 -0.68 5.12
C THR A 153 4.01 0.65 4.88
N LEU A 154 3.49 0.84 3.67
CA LEU A 154 2.62 1.94 3.28
C LEU A 154 1.15 1.66 3.68
N PRO A 155 0.25 2.66 3.64
CA PRO A 155 -1.16 2.46 3.94
C PRO A 155 -1.87 1.48 2.99
N ASN A 156 -1.38 1.36 1.75
CA ASN A 156 -1.84 0.35 0.78
C ASN A 156 -1.24 -1.05 1.03
N GLN A 157 -0.55 -1.26 2.16
CA GLN A 157 0.14 -2.49 2.57
C GLN A 157 1.44 -2.82 1.82
N ASP A 158 1.75 -2.12 0.71
CA ASP A 158 3.04 -2.26 0.04
C ASP A 158 4.17 -2.03 1.01
N TYR A 159 5.28 -2.74 0.80
CA TYR A 159 6.38 -2.69 1.74
C TYR A 159 7.74 -2.65 1.08
N GLN A 160 8.69 -2.09 1.81
CA GLN A 160 10.09 -2.11 1.44
C GLN A 160 10.91 -2.75 2.56
N ASN A 161 11.72 -3.75 2.20
CA ASN A 161 12.71 -4.34 3.07
C ASN A 161 14.03 -3.55 2.97
N ILE A 162 14.45 -2.93 4.07
CA ILE A 162 15.61 -2.05 4.12
C ILE A 162 16.67 -2.62 5.09
N PRO A 163 17.82 -3.09 4.58
CA PRO A 163 18.94 -3.49 5.43
C PRO A 163 19.50 -2.31 6.24
N LEU A 164 20.05 -2.57 7.43
CA LEU A 164 20.63 -1.52 8.28
C LEU A 164 21.75 -0.72 7.60
N ASP A 165 22.52 -1.35 6.71
CA ASP A 165 23.64 -0.74 5.99
C ASP A 165 23.23 0.41 5.07
N LYS A 166 21.94 0.46 4.67
CA LYS A 166 21.42 1.46 3.74
C LYS A 166 21.01 2.78 4.41
N PHE A 167 20.93 2.82 5.74
CA PHE A 167 20.58 4.03 6.47
C PHE A 167 21.81 4.95 6.63
N GLN A 168 21.60 6.27 6.51
CA GLN A 168 22.65 7.27 6.75
C GLN A 168 22.94 7.50 8.23
#